data_AF-A0A4V6E8S3-F1
#
_entry.id   AF-A0A4V6E8S3-F1
#
_cell.length_a   1.000
_cell.length_b   1.000
_cell.length_c   1.000
_cell.angle_alpha   90.00
_cell.angle_beta   90.00
_cell.angle_gamma   90.00
#
_symmetry.space_group_name_H-M   'P 1'
#
loop_
_entity.id
_entity.type
_entity.pdbx_description
1 polymer ?
#
loop_
_entity_poly.entity_id
_entity_poly.type
_entity_poly.pdbx_seq_one_letter_code
_entity_poly.pdbx_strand_id
1 'polypeptide(L)' 'MSDLKAQKRLAADELDVGKGRVWLDPEAQEEIEDAITREDIRDLID' A
#
# COMPACT_ATOMS: atom_id res chain seq x y z
N MET A 1 -4.96 -0.02 15.21
CA MET A 1 -5.54 0.34 13.89
C MET A 1 -4.69 1.45 13.33
N SER A 2 -3.67 1.04 12.59
CA SER A 2 -2.80 1.94 11.85
C SER A 2 -3.56 2.58 10.69
N ASP A 3 -3.24 3.83 10.39
CA ASP A 3 -3.87 4.56 9.29
C ASP A 3 -3.11 4.29 7.99
N LEU A 4 -3.53 3.25 7.24
CA LEU A 4 -2.88 2.83 5.98
C LEU A 4 -3.17 3.76 4.77
N LYS A 5 -3.66 4.98 4.99
CA LYS A 5 -3.94 5.95 3.91
C LYS A 5 -2.70 6.33 3.11
N ALA A 6 -1.53 6.38 3.76
CA ALA A 6 -0.28 6.72 3.10
C ALA A 6 0.12 5.62 2.11
N GLN A 7 0.08 4.37 2.56
CA GLN A 7 0.35 3.18 1.76
C GLN A 7 -0.65 3.05 0.61
N LYS A 8 -1.94 3.25 0.88
CA LYS A 8 -2.97 3.25 -0.16
C LYS A 8 -2.74 4.33 -1.23
N ARG A 9 -2.19 5.49 -0.85
CA ARG A 9 -1.81 6.54 -1.81
C ARG A 9 -0.56 6.12 -2.60
N LEU A 10 0.48 5.62 -1.94
CA LEU A 10 1.71 5.21 -2.61
C LEU A 10 1.44 4.07 -3.61
N ALA A 11 0.69 3.05 -3.22
CA ALA A 11 0.31 1.95 -4.10
C ALA A 11 -0.52 2.42 -5.31
N ALA A 12 -1.43 3.38 -5.09
CA ALA A 12 -2.19 3.99 -6.19
C ALA A 12 -1.29 4.74 -7.18
N ASP A 13 -0.30 5.49 -6.66
CA ASP A 13 0.68 6.22 -7.46
C ASP A 13 1.62 5.27 -8.22
N GLU A 14 2.06 4.15 -7.62
CA GLU A 14 2.94 3.15 -8.27
C GLU A 14 2.22 2.32 -9.33
N LEU A 15 0.94 1.99 -9.11
CA LEU A 15 0.11 1.23 -10.05
C LEU A 15 -0.53 2.09 -11.16
N ASP A 16 -0.38 3.42 -11.10
CA ASP A 16 -1.04 4.39 -11.98
C ASP A 16 -2.58 4.21 -12.02
N VAL A 17 -3.20 4.08 -10.84
CA VAL A 17 -4.66 3.92 -10.69
C VAL A 17 -5.22 4.83 -9.61
N GLY A 18 -6.54 5.03 -9.61
CA GLY A 18 -7.21 5.74 -8.51
C GLY A 18 -7.19 4.94 -7.20
N LYS A 19 -7.07 5.62 -6.05
CA LYS A 19 -7.08 5.01 -4.70
C LYS A 19 -8.27 4.06 -4.45
N GLY A 20 -9.41 4.29 -5.09
CA GLY A 20 -10.59 3.43 -4.96
C GLY A 20 -10.41 2.03 -5.56
N ARG A 21 -9.41 1.85 -6.43
CA ARG A 21 -9.04 0.55 -7.03
C ARG A 21 -7.99 -0.21 -6.24
N VAL A 22 -7.34 0.43 -5.26
CA VAL A 22 -6.34 -0.22 -4.42
C VAL A 22 -7.07 -0.94 -3.29
N TRP A 23 -6.87 -2.26 -3.26
CA TRP A 23 -7.27 -3.12 -2.16
C TRP A 23 -6.03 -3.40 -1.30
N LEU A 24 -6.19 -3.37 0.03
CA LEU A 24 -5.13 -3.70 0.98
C LEU A 24 -5.55 -5.01 1.64
N ASP A 25 -4.64 -5.97 1.66
CA ASP A 25 -4.92 -7.28 2.22
C ASP A 25 -5.07 -7.17 3.76
N PRO A 26 -6.22 -7.55 4.35
CA PRO A 26 -6.40 -7.51 5.79
C PRO A 26 -5.50 -8.48 6.54
N GLU A 27 -4.98 -9.54 5.90
CA GLU A 27 -4.07 -10.52 6.49
C GLU A 27 -2.61 -10.02 6.50
N ALA A 28 -2.25 -9.08 5.62
CA ALA A 28 -0.91 -8.50 5.51
C ALA A 28 -0.78 -7.11 6.17
N GLN A 29 -1.65 -6.76 7.12
CA GLN A 29 -1.70 -5.40 7.66
C GLN A 29 -0.41 -4.95 8.35
N GLU A 30 0.30 -5.84 9.05
CA GLU A 30 1.58 -5.51 9.68
C GLU A 30 2.66 -5.18 8.64
N GLU A 31 2.77 -6.01 7.59
CA GLU A 31 3.74 -5.82 6.51
C GLU A 31 3.46 -4.53 5.72
N ILE A 32 2.18 -4.25 5.45
CA ILE A 32 1.78 -2.99 4.81
C ILE A 32 2.07 -1.81 5.73
N GLU A 33 1.89 -1.92 7.05
CA GLU A 33 2.20 -0.85 7.99
C GLU A 33 3.70 -0.50 7.98
N ASP A 34 4.56 -1.51 7.88
CA ASP A 34 6.02 -1.35 7.84
C ASP A 34 6.54 -0.78 6.49
N ALA A 35 5.74 -0.83 5.43
CA ALA A 35 6.10 -0.26 4.13
C ALA A 35 5.97 1.27 4.11
N ILE A 36 7.10 1.96 4.26
CA ILE A 36 7.17 3.44 4.36
C ILE A 36 7.58 4.08 3.03
N THR A 37 8.40 3.40 2.24
CA THR A 37 8.96 3.92 0.98
C THR A 37 8.22 3.41 -0.25
N ARG A 38 8.46 4.03 -1.41
CA ARG A 38 7.92 3.56 -2.69
C ARG A 38 8.50 2.20 -3.10
N GLU A 39 9.72 1.90 -2.67
CA GLU A 39 10.38 0.63 -2.94
C GLU A 39 9.69 -0.48 -2.16
N ASP A 40 9.49 -0.31 -0.85
CA ASP A 40 8.75 -1.28 -0.01
C ASP A 40 7.35 -1.56 -0.57
N ILE A 41 6.66 -0.53 -1.07
CA ILE A 41 5.33 -0.67 -1.68
C ILE A 41 5.39 -1.46 -2.99
N ARG A 42 6.47 -1.35 -3.79
CA ARG A 42 6.65 -2.15 -5.01
C ARG A 42 6.86 -3.61 -4.67
N ASP A 43 7.67 -3.89 -3.64
CA ASP A 43 7.94 -5.26 -3.18
C ASP A 43 6.66 -5.97 -2.70
N LEU A 44 5.67 -5.22 -2.18
CA LEU A 44 4.35 -5.75 -1.79
C LEU A 44 3.36 -5.91 -2.95
N ILE A 45 3.63 -5.32 -4.12
CA ILE A 45 2.75 -5.39 -5.30
C ILE A 45 3.11 -6.61 -6.18
N ASP A 46 4.39 -6.98 -6.23
CA ASP A 46 4.91 -8.11 -7.03
C ASP A 46 4.36 -9.47 -6.56
#